data_AF-A0A371DDB3-F1
#
_entry.id   AF-A0A371DDB3-F1
#
_cell.length_a   1.000
_cell.length_b   1.000
_cell.length_c   1.000
_cell.angle_alpha   90.00
_cell.angle_beta   90.00
_cell.angle_gamma   90.00
#
_symmetry.space_group_name_H-M   'P 1'
#
loop_
_entity.id
_entity.type
_entity.pdbx_description
1 polymer ?
#
loop_
_entity_poly.entity_id
_entity_poly.type
_entity_poly.pdbx_seq_one_letter_code
_entity_poly.pdbx_strand_id
1 'polypeptide(L)'
;MHARTSAKAQQARIQALQAEVDELQGVLGEDENAEQIVTRHIKLLHAYNEAKDAAQILIGKLAAYRHTTIRQLHQDYGLTDDD
;
A
#
# COMPACT_ATOMS: atom_id res chain seq x y z
N MET A 1 -14.45 -7.80 -34.19
CA MET A 1 -13.30 -8.29 -34.99
C MET A 1 -12.22 -8.76 -34.02
N HIS A 2 -12.09 -10.07 -33.80
CA HIS A 2 -10.99 -10.61 -32.98
C HIS A 2 -9.76 -10.74 -33.87
N ALA A 3 -8.71 -9.98 -33.56
CA ALA A 3 -7.44 -10.06 -34.27
C ALA A 3 -6.89 -11.50 -34.15
N ARG A 4 -6.94 -12.26 -35.24
CA ARG A 4 -6.23 -13.53 -35.41
C ARG A 4 -4.73 -13.21 -35.49
N THR A 5 -4.12 -12.96 -34.35
CA THR A 5 -2.67 -13.10 -34.23
C THR A 5 -2.36 -14.58 -34.50
N SER A 6 -1.45 -14.85 -35.43
CA SER A 6 -1.00 -16.22 -35.75
C SER A 6 -0.60 -16.92 -34.45
N ALA A 7 -0.96 -18.20 -34.28
CA ALA A 7 -0.63 -18.99 -33.08
C ALA A 7 0.87 -18.87 -32.72
N LYS A 8 1.74 -18.72 -33.74
CA LYS A 8 3.18 -18.50 -33.57
C LYS A 8 3.52 -17.15 -32.90
N ALA A 9 2.79 -16.08 -33.23
CA ALA A 9 2.96 -14.77 -32.61
C ALA A 9 2.41 -14.73 -31.18
N GLN A 10 1.35 -15.50 -30.91
CA GLN A 10 0.83 -15.68 -29.54
C GLN A 10 1.84 -16.45 -28.68
N GLN A 11 2.42 -17.54 -29.21
CA GLN A 11 3.45 -18.32 -28.52
C GLN A 11 4.69 -17.46 -28.16
N ALA A 12 5.17 -16.66 -29.12
CA ALA A 12 6.31 -15.78 -28.91
C ALA A 12 6.03 -14.73 -27.82
N ARG A 13 4.80 -14.21 -27.77
CA ARG A 13 4.40 -13.24 -26.74
C ARG A 13 4.26 -13.87 -25.36
N ILE A 14 3.73 -15.09 -25.28
CA ILE A 14 3.67 -15.84 -24.02
C ILE A 14 5.09 -16.10 -23.50
N GLN A 15 6.02 -16.52 -24.35
CA GLN A 15 7.42 -16.75 -23.95
C GLN A 15 8.11 -15.47 -23.46
N ALA A 16 7.90 -14.34 -24.15
CA ALA A 16 8.44 -13.05 -23.72
C ALA A 16 7.89 -12.64 -22.35
N LEU A 17 6.58 -12.78 -22.13
CA LEU A 17 5.95 -12.49 -20.84
C LEU A 17 6.43 -13.44 -19.73
N GLN A 18 6.66 -14.71 -20.05
CA GLN A 18 7.18 -15.68 -19.09
C GLN A 18 8.59 -15.29 -18.62
N ALA A 19 9.47 -14.90 -19.55
CA ALA A 19 10.82 -14.47 -19.24
C ALA A 19 10.83 -13.20 -18.36
N GLU A 20 9.92 -12.26 -18.62
CA GLU A 20 9.75 -11.06 -17.80
C GLU A 20 9.26 -11.40 -16.39
N VAL A 21 8.33 -12.35 -16.25
CA VAL A 21 7.87 -12.84 -14.95
C VAL A 21 9.02 -13.49 -14.17
N ASP A 22 9.82 -14.34 -14.81
CA ASP A 22 10.95 -15.01 -14.16
C ASP A 22 12.01 -14.00 -13.69
N GLU A 23 12.29 -12.95 -14.49
CA GLU A 23 13.19 -11.86 -14.10
C GLU A 23 12.65 -11.08 -12.88
N LEU A 24 11.36 -10.72 -12.89
CA LEU A 24 10.71 -10.01 -11.79
C LEU A 24 10.65 -10.85 -10.51
N GLN A 25 10.44 -12.16 -10.63
CA GLN A 25 10.51 -13.08 -9.48
C GLN A 25 11.93 -13.16 -8.90
N GLY A 26 12.96 -13.15 -9.75
CA GLY A 26 14.35 -13.09 -9.30
C GLY A 26 14.69 -11.82 -8.52
N VAL A 27 14.11 -10.68 -8.89
CA VAL A 27 14.27 -9.41 -8.15
C VAL A 27 13.56 -9.44 -6.80
N LEU A 28 12.41 -10.11 -6.72
CA LEU A 28 11.62 -10.20 -5.49
C LEU A 28 12.27 -11.08 -4.42
N GLY A 29 12.99 -12.13 -4.84
CA GLY A 29 13.64 -13.12 -3.98
C GLY A 29 13.08 -14.52 -4.21
N GLU A 30 13.92 -15.55 -4.04
CA GLU A 30 13.50 -16.95 -4.14
C GLU A 30 12.39 -17.24 -3.10
N ASP A 31 11.31 -17.90 -3.54
CA ASP A 31 10.12 -18.27 -2.76
C ASP A 31 9.28 -17.11 -2.17
N GLU A 32 9.56 -15.85 -2.54
CA GLU A 32 8.73 -14.71 -2.14
C GLU A 32 7.47 -14.63 -3.02
N ASN A 33 6.29 -14.62 -2.39
CA ASN A 33 5.02 -14.50 -3.10
C ASN A 33 4.59 -13.02 -3.18
N ALA A 34 4.74 -12.41 -4.36
CA ALA A 34 4.43 -11.00 -4.62
C ALA A 34 3.03 -10.60 -4.13
N GLU A 35 2.03 -11.44 -4.41
CA GLU A 35 0.64 -11.18 -4.05
C GLU A 35 0.45 -11.14 -2.53
N GLN A 36 1.10 -12.04 -1.80
CA GLN A 36 1.05 -12.05 -0.33
C GLN A 36 1.70 -10.81 0.28
N ILE A 37 2.85 -10.38 -0.26
CA ILE A 37 3.58 -9.20 0.22
C ILE A 37 2.73 -7.95 0.03
N VAL A 38 2.19 -7.76 -1.18
CA VAL A 38 1.33 -6.62 -1.50
C VAL A 38 0.07 -6.65 -0.66
N THR A 39 -0.57 -7.81 -0.52
CA THR A 39 -1.77 -7.97 0.31
C THR A 39 -1.49 -7.63 1.76
N ARG A 40 -0.36 -8.08 2.32
CA ARG A 40 0.06 -7.75 3.69
C ARG A 40 0.29 -6.25 3.84
N HIS A 41 0.97 -5.63 2.89
CA HIS A 41 1.25 -4.20 2.92
C HIS A 41 -0.05 -3.37 2.87
N ILE A 42 -0.97 -3.71 1.98
CA ILE A 42 -2.30 -3.07 1.87
C ILE A 42 -3.07 -3.19 3.19
N LYS A 43 -3.08 -4.37 3.82
CA LYS A 43 -3.75 -4.58 5.11
C LYS A 43 -3.14 -3.71 6.22
N LEU A 44 -1.82 -3.64 6.30
CA LEU A 44 -1.13 -2.81 7.29
C LEU A 44 -1.42 -1.32 7.07
N LEU A 45 -1.42 -0.86 5.82
CA LEU A 45 -1.73 0.52 5.48
C LEU A 45 -3.17 0.90 5.87
N HIS A 46 -4.14 0.02 5.60
CA HIS A 46 -5.51 0.25 6.04
C HIS A 46 -5.64 0.29 7.57
N ALA A 47 -4.98 -0.63 8.28
CA ALA A 47 -5.00 -0.64 9.74
C ALA A 47 -4.38 0.63 10.34
N TYR A 48 -3.26 1.11 9.78
CA TYR A 48 -2.65 2.38 10.19
C TYR A 48 -3.59 3.55 9.96
N ASN A 49 -4.20 3.66 8.77
CA ASN A 49 -5.11 4.75 8.46
C ASN A 49 -6.34 4.75 9.36
N GLU A 50 -6.93 3.58 9.61
CA GLU A 50 -8.09 3.46 10.51
C GLU A 50 -7.75 3.89 11.95
N ALA A 51 -6.59 3.46 12.47
CA ALA A 51 -6.11 3.87 13.78
C ALA A 51 -5.82 5.38 13.84
N LYS A 52 -5.19 5.93 12.80
CA LYS A 52 -4.89 7.37 12.66
C LYS A 52 -6.17 8.20 12.63
N ASP A 53 -7.16 7.79 11.86
CA ASP A 53 -8.44 8.49 11.76
C ASP A 53 -9.20 8.48 13.08
N ALA A 54 -9.25 7.32 13.76
CA ALA A 54 -9.85 7.20 15.08
C ALA A 54 -9.15 8.10 16.11
N ALA A 55 -7.82 8.12 16.11
CA ALA A 55 -7.02 9.00 16.97
C ALA A 55 -7.31 10.48 16.67
N GLN A 56 -7.38 10.87 15.39
CA GLN A 56 -7.64 12.25 14.99
C GLN A 56 -9.03 12.74 15.45
N ILE A 57 -10.04 11.87 15.40
CA ILE A 57 -11.38 12.15 15.92
C ILE A 57 -11.33 12.40 17.44
N LEU A 58 -10.59 11.57 18.19
CA LEU A 58 -10.44 11.74 19.63
C LEU A 58 -9.68 13.02 19.98
N ILE A 59 -8.62 13.34 19.24
CA ILE A 59 -7.86 14.59 19.41
C ILE A 59 -8.76 15.80 19.14
N GLY A 60 -9.58 15.76 18.09
CA GLY A 60 -10.54 16.84 17.80
C GLY A 60 -11.54 17.07 18.94
N LYS A 61 -12.08 15.99 19.52
CA LYS A 61 -12.96 16.09 20.70
C LYS A 61 -12.24 16.63 21.93
N LEU A 62 -11.00 16.19 22.15
CA LEU A 62 -10.17 16.65 23.27
C LEU A 62 -9.81 18.14 23.13
N ALA A 63 -9.52 18.59 21.91
CA ALA A 63 -9.25 19.99 21.59
C ALA A 63 -10.45 20.88 21.97
N ALA A 64 -11.64 20.46 21.55
CA ALA A 64 -12.88 21.15 21.88
C ALA A 64 -13.14 21.20 23.39
N TYR A 65 -12.94 20.09 24.10
CA TYR A 65 -13.11 20.00 25.55
C TYR A 65 -12.13 20.90 26.31
N ARG A 66 -10.87 20.96 25.86
CA ARG A 66 -9.81 21.77 26.50
C ARG A 66 -9.78 23.23 26.00
N HIS A 67 -10.69 23.62 25.12
CA HIS A 67 -10.68 24.94 24.47
C HIS A 67 -9.31 25.30 23.85
N THR A 68 -8.64 24.30 23.29
CA THR A 68 -7.32 24.44 22.65
C THR A 68 -7.40 24.03 21.18
N THR A 69 -6.32 24.25 20.44
CA THR A 69 -6.24 23.84 19.03
C THR A 69 -5.69 22.42 18.90
N ILE A 70 -6.07 21.74 17.82
CA ILE A 70 -5.54 20.41 17.46
C ILE A 70 -4.00 20.46 17.35
N ARG A 71 -3.46 21.52 16.73
CA ARG A 71 -2.02 21.74 16.58
C ARG A 71 -1.30 21.78 17.92
N GLN A 72 -1.87 22.45 18.91
CA GLN A 72 -1.27 22.54 20.23
C GLN A 72 -1.29 21.21 20.97
N LEU A 73 -2.38 20.43 20.84
CA LEU A 73 -2.40 19.06 21.36
C LEU A 73 -1.39 18.14 20.65
N HIS A 74 -1.20 18.27 19.34
CA HIS A 74 -0.16 17.51 18.63
C HIS A 74 1.23 17.82 19.20
N GLN A 75 1.52 19.09 19.51
CA GLN A 75 2.78 19.48 20.16
C GLN A 75 2.89 18.92 21.59
N ASP A 76 1.82 19.03 22.38
CA ASP A 76 1.78 18.54 23.77
C ASP A 76 1.98 17.02 23.86
N TYR A 77 1.49 16.27 22.87
CA TYR A 77 1.59 14.82 22.80
C TYR A 77 2.75 14.30 21.92
N GLY A 78 3.55 15.19 21.34
CA GLY A 78 4.68 14.81 20.48
C GLY A 78 4.28 14.17 19.15
N LEU A 79 3.08 14.45 18.64
CA LEU A 79 2.55 13.96 17.35
C LEU A 79 2.99 14.88 16.19
N THR A 80 4.31 14.99 15.98
CA THR A 80 4.90 15.79 14.90
C THR A 80 4.80 15.08 13.55
N ASP A 81 4.86 15.83 12.44
CA ASP A 81 4.66 15.32 11.06
C ASP A 81 5.72 14.30 10.58
N ASP A 82 6.65 13.90 11.44
CA ASP A 82 7.73 12.95 11.14
C ASP A 82 7.33 11.46 11.31
N ASP A 83 6.07 11.19 11.71
CA ASP A 83 5.45 9.85 11.90
C ASP A 83 4.27 9.56 10.94
#